data_AF-A0A0D3BJS4-F1
#
_entry.id   AF-A0A0D3BJS4-F1
#
_cell.length_a   1.000
_cell.length_b   1.000
_cell.length_c   1.000
_cell.angle_alpha   90.00
_cell.angle_beta   90.00
_cell.angle_gamma   90.00
#
_symmetry.space_group_name_H-M   'P 1'
#
loop_
_entity.id
_entity.type
_entity.pdbx_description
1 polymer ?
#
loop_
_entity_poly.entity_id
_entity_poly.type
_entity_poly.pdbx_seq_one_letter_code
_entity_poly.pdbx_strand_id
1 'polypeptide(L)'
;MFVAGNHWIAVCVNMIEKKVEVYDCNRGRNRQYVEKFACMIPRIVKAVGPPKSKLLLTSYSIVDMPMQTRLNKSCADCGAFGLKHLECILLGLDLSLVEDGIMPGCRQKIAYDIWEAVHDPILIQLMAQHIPSDFESSTFYDFEED
;
A
#
# COMPACT_ATOMS: atom_id res chain seq x y z
N MET A 1 -14.29 -5.09 15.88
CA MET A 1 -13.09 -5.70 16.51
C MET A 1 -11.91 -5.02 15.86
N PHE A 2 -11.12 -4.22 16.58
CA PHE A 2 -9.88 -3.67 16.03
C PHE A 2 -8.82 -4.77 16.07
N VAL A 3 -8.15 -5.04 14.95
CA VAL A 3 -7.01 -5.96 14.94
C VAL A 3 -5.82 -5.26 15.60
N ALA A 4 -5.71 -5.38 16.92
CA ALA A 4 -4.61 -4.85 17.75
C ALA A 4 -4.33 -3.34 17.60
N GLY A 5 -5.27 -2.53 17.11
CA GLY A 5 -5.05 -1.10 16.83
C GLY A 5 -4.24 -0.82 15.55
N ASN A 6 -3.87 -1.86 14.80
CA ASN A 6 -3.16 -1.75 13.54
C ASN A 6 -4.09 -1.28 12.42
N HIS A 7 -3.53 -0.54 11.47
CA HIS A 7 -4.27 0.01 10.33
C HIS A 7 -3.43 0.01 9.05
N TRP A 8 -3.98 -0.58 8.00
CA TRP A 8 -3.37 -0.58 6.67
C TRP A 8 -3.85 0.60 5.83
N ILE A 9 -2.92 1.18 5.08
CA ILE A 9 -3.16 2.26 4.11
C ILE A 9 -2.51 1.81 2.80
N ALA A 10 -3.23 1.95 1.69
CA ALA A 10 -2.65 1.74 0.38
C ALA A 10 -2.21 3.09 -0.20
N VAL A 11 -1.05 3.09 -0.85
CA VAL A 11 -0.54 4.25 -1.58
C VAL A 11 -0.17 3.85 -3.01
N CYS A 12 -0.48 4.72 -3.97
CA CYS A 12 0.04 4.62 -5.34
C CYS A 12 1.02 5.77 -5.57
N VAL A 13 2.24 5.45 -6.00
CA VAL A 13 3.28 6.46 -6.23
C VAL A 13 3.48 6.65 -7.73
N ASN A 14 3.07 7.82 -8.23
CA ASN A 14 3.35 8.22 -9.61
C ASN A 14 4.70 8.94 -9.68
N MET A 15 5.70 8.23 -10.19
CA MET A 15 7.09 8.71 -10.32
C MET A 15 7.25 9.85 -11.35
N ILE A 16 6.36 9.91 -12.34
CA ILE A 16 6.40 10.91 -13.42
C ILE A 16 5.77 12.21 -12.94
N GLU A 17 4.54 12.13 -12.41
CA GLU A 17 3.79 13.28 -11.90
C GLU A 17 4.24 13.73 -10.51
N LYS A 18 5.08 12.93 -9.84
CA LYS A 18 5.55 13.16 -8.47
C LYS A 18 4.37 13.29 -7.48
N LYS A 19 3.45 12.33 -7.56
CA LYS A 19 2.26 12.23 -6.72
C LYS A 19 2.27 10.96 -5.89
N VAL A 20 1.78 11.06 -4.66
CA VAL A 20 1.43 9.95 -3.78
C VAL A 20 -0.07 9.99 -3.56
N GLU A 21 -0.78 9.09 -4.20
CA GLU A 21 -2.22 8.92 -4.04
C GLU A 21 -2.49 8.00 -2.84
N VAL A 22 -3.36 8.42 -1.93
CA VAL A 22 -3.57 7.76 -0.63
C VAL A 22 -4.99 7.23 -0.52
N TYR A 23 -5.10 5.96 -0.15
CA TYR A 23 -6.36 5.25 0.09
C TYR A 23 -6.42 4.83 1.57
N ASP A 24 -7.16 5.62 2.36
CA ASP A 24 -7.28 5.44 3.81
C ASP A 24 -8.76 5.35 4.25
N CYS A 25 -9.23 4.13 4.49
CA CYS A 25 -10.59 3.90 5.00
C CYS A 25 -10.84 4.42 6.44
N ASN A 26 -9.80 4.92 7.13
CA ASN A 26 -9.89 5.55 8.45
C ASN A 26 -9.74 7.10 8.41
N ARG A 27 -9.98 7.71 7.24
CA ARG A 27 -10.20 9.15 7.07
C ARG A 27 -8.98 10.03 7.39
N GLY A 28 -7.78 9.63 6.95
CA GLY A 28 -6.60 10.50 6.96
C GLY A 28 -5.94 10.70 8.31
N ARG A 29 -6.33 9.94 9.35
CA ARG A 29 -5.70 10.00 10.69
C ARG A 29 -4.21 9.67 10.68
N ASN A 30 -3.75 9.05 9.60
CA ASN A 30 -2.39 8.53 9.46
C ASN A 30 -1.57 9.31 8.41
N ARG A 31 -2.06 10.47 7.95
CA ARG A 31 -1.43 11.27 6.90
C ARG A 31 0.03 11.63 7.22
N GLN A 32 0.35 11.88 8.48
CA GLN A 32 1.72 12.19 8.93
C GLN A 32 2.77 11.14 8.51
N TYR A 33 2.38 9.86 8.42
CA TYR A 33 3.28 8.80 7.99
C TYR A 33 3.52 8.86 6.47
N VAL A 34 2.49 9.22 5.70
CA VAL A 34 2.59 9.43 4.25
C VAL A 34 3.43 10.67 3.93
N GLU A 35 3.32 11.74 4.72
CA GLU A 35 4.12 12.97 4.54
C GLU A 35 5.62 12.72 4.67
N LYS A 36 6.02 11.94 5.69
CA LYS A 36 7.42 11.50 5.84
C LYS A 36 7.86 10.67 4.63
N PHE A 37 7.02 9.73 4.19
CA PHE A 37 7.29 8.89 3.04
C PHE A 37 7.45 9.70 1.74
N ALA A 38 6.54 10.64 1.45
CA ALA A 38 6.57 11.50 0.26
C ALA A 38 7.86 12.36 0.17
N CYS A 39 8.40 12.76 1.31
CA CYS A 39 9.68 13.47 1.40
C CYS A 39 10.89 12.55 1.10
N MET A 40 10.79 11.26 1.41
CA MET A 40 11.87 10.29 1.22
C MET A 40 11.98 9.78 -0.21
N ILE A 41 10.85 9.64 -0.93
CA ILE A 41 10.82 9.07 -2.29
C ILE A 41 11.87 9.70 -3.23
N PRO A 42 11.99 11.04 -3.37
CA PRO A 42 12.99 11.64 -4.27
C PRO A 42 14.43 11.25 -3.93
N ARG A 43 14.73 11.05 -2.63
CA ARG A 43 16.06 10.66 -2.15
C ARG A 43 16.36 9.21 -2.51
N ILE A 44 15.39 8.31 -2.30
CA ILE A 44 15.48 6.91 -2.71
C ILE A 44 15.71 6.83 -4.23
N VAL A 45 14.89 7.54 -5.02
CA VAL A 45 15.01 7.60 -6.48
C VAL A 45 16.39 8.09 -6.94
N LYS A 46 16.93 9.12 -6.27
CA LYS A 46 18.28 9.61 -6.56
C LYS A 46 19.36 8.59 -6.21
N ALA A 47 19.20 7.86 -5.11
CA ALA A 47 20.17 6.88 -4.63
C ALA A 47 20.24 5.63 -5.53
N VAL A 48 19.10 5.16 -6.04
CA VAL A 48 19.02 3.99 -6.94
C VAL A 48 19.18 4.36 -8.41
N GLY A 49 19.05 5.65 -8.74
CA GLY A 49 19.20 6.17 -10.10
C GLY A 49 20.67 6.30 -10.54
N PRO A 50 20.90 6.64 -11.82
CA PRO A 50 22.26 6.81 -12.34
C PRO A 50 23.07 7.87 -11.56
N PRO A 51 24.40 7.69 -11.36
CA PRO A 51 25.25 8.55 -10.52
C PRO A 51 25.27 10.05 -10.88
N LYS A 52 24.87 10.40 -12.10
CA LYS A 52 24.86 11.78 -12.63
C LYS A 52 23.45 12.37 -12.76
N SER A 53 22.44 11.75 -12.16
CA SER A 53 21.07 12.27 -12.24
C SER A 53 20.97 13.61 -11.50
N LYS A 54 20.59 14.68 -12.22
CA LYS A 54 20.29 16.01 -11.66
C LYS A 54 18.88 16.05 -11.06
N LEU A 55 18.51 15.01 -10.31
CA LEU A 55 17.16 14.85 -9.79
C LEU A 55 16.92 15.87 -8.67
N LEU A 56 15.89 16.70 -8.85
CA LEU A 56 15.42 17.64 -7.84
C LEU A 56 14.78 16.85 -6.69
N LEU A 57 15.25 17.11 -5.46
CA LEU A 57 14.83 16.41 -4.24
C LEU A 57 13.55 16.99 -3.62
N THR A 58 12.68 17.57 -4.45
CA THR A 58 11.40 18.13 -4.00
C THR A 58 10.46 17.01 -3.59
N SER A 59 9.81 17.17 -2.42
CA SER A 59 8.81 16.23 -1.92
C SER A 59 7.71 15.97 -2.96
N TYR A 60 7.22 14.74 -3.01
CA TYR A 60 6.08 14.40 -3.88
C TYR A 60 4.81 15.00 -3.27
N SER A 61 3.91 15.46 -4.14
CA SER A 61 2.60 15.96 -3.71
C SER A 61 1.70 14.80 -3.25
N ILE A 62 0.91 15.00 -2.21
CA ILE A 62 0.01 13.98 -1.67
C ILE A 62 -1.41 14.28 -2.08
N VAL A 63 -2.10 13.28 -2.62
CA VAL A 63 -3.50 13.35 -3.06
C VAL A 63 -4.30 12.33 -2.25
N ASP A 64 -5.19 12.81 -1.39
CA ASP A 64 -6.15 11.92 -0.71
C ASP A 64 -7.23 11.55 -1.70
N MET A 65 -7.38 10.26 -1.97
CA MET A 65 -8.28 9.79 -3.01
C MET A 65 -9.72 9.76 -2.51
N PRO A 66 -10.70 10.06 -3.38
CA PRO A 66 -12.10 10.07 -2.99
C PRO A 66 -12.53 8.66 -2.55
N MET A 67 -13.18 8.60 -1.39
CA MET A 67 -13.70 7.37 -0.81
C MET A 67 -15.11 7.61 -0.27
N GLN A 68 -15.93 6.57 -0.24
CA GLN A 68 -17.22 6.66 0.44
C GLN A 68 -17.04 7.04 1.92
N THR A 69 -18.01 7.77 2.46
CA THR A 69 -17.96 8.13 3.88
C THR A 69 -18.32 6.92 4.75
N ARG A 70 -17.66 6.81 5.91
CA ARG A 70 -17.97 5.80 6.95
C ARG A 70 -17.75 4.33 6.54
N LEU A 71 -16.69 4.07 5.78
CA LEU A 71 -16.20 2.72 5.46
C LEU A 71 -15.53 2.02 6.65
N ASN A 72 -15.28 0.72 6.49
CA ASN A 72 -14.60 -0.16 7.45
C ASN A 72 -15.28 -0.21 8.82
N LYS A 73 -16.60 -0.38 8.83
CA LYS A 73 -17.41 -0.46 10.06
C LYS A 73 -16.99 -1.63 10.96
N SER A 74 -16.50 -2.72 10.37
CA SER A 74 -15.99 -3.89 11.10
C SER A 74 -14.73 -3.57 11.92
N CYS A 75 -13.98 -2.53 11.51
CA CYS A 75 -12.64 -2.16 11.98
C CYS A 75 -11.58 -3.25 11.75
N ALA A 76 -11.83 -4.16 10.79
CA ALA A 76 -10.97 -5.30 10.50
C ALA A 76 -10.64 -5.44 9.00
N ASP A 77 -11.20 -4.60 8.14
CA ASP A 77 -11.11 -4.74 6.68
C ASP A 77 -10.16 -3.74 6.02
N CYS A 78 -9.36 -2.99 6.79
CA CYS A 78 -8.50 -1.92 6.24
C CYS A 78 -7.55 -2.41 5.13
N GLY A 79 -6.96 -3.60 5.28
CA GLY A 79 -6.14 -4.23 4.24
C GLY A 79 -6.95 -4.62 3.00
N ALA A 80 -8.14 -5.20 3.19
CA ALA A 80 -9.03 -5.58 2.09
C ALA A 80 -9.53 -4.34 1.32
N PHE A 81 -9.86 -3.26 2.01
CA PHE A 81 -10.17 -1.97 1.40
C PHE A 81 -8.99 -1.45 0.59
N GLY A 82 -7.78 -1.45 1.15
CA GLY A 82 -6.57 -1.00 0.45
C GLY A 82 -6.33 -1.78 -0.85
N LEU A 83 -6.34 -3.11 -0.78
CA LEU A 83 -6.17 -3.97 -1.94
C LEU A 83 -7.27 -3.76 -2.98
N LYS A 84 -8.53 -3.63 -2.54
CA LYS A 84 -9.65 -3.43 -3.47
C LYS A 84 -9.57 -2.10 -4.22
N HIS A 85 -9.11 -1.04 -3.56
CA HIS A 85 -8.88 0.23 -4.25
C HIS A 85 -7.76 0.11 -5.29
N LEU A 86 -6.65 -0.55 -4.94
CA LEU A 86 -5.55 -0.81 -5.89
C LEU A 86 -6.01 -1.62 -7.11
N GLU A 87 -6.81 -2.67 -6.89
CA GLU A 87 -7.40 -3.47 -7.97
C GLU A 87 -8.32 -2.63 -8.87
N CYS A 88 -9.18 -1.79 -8.29
CA CYS A 88 -10.08 -0.93 -9.07
C CYS A 88 -9.29 0.07 -9.93
N ILE A 89 -8.23 0.69 -9.39
CA ILE A 89 -7.38 1.62 -10.16
C ILE A 89 -6.72 0.89 -11.34
N LEU A 90 -6.14 -0.28 -11.08
CA LEU A 90 -5.46 -1.08 -12.10
C LEU A 90 -6.40 -1.45 -13.25
N LEU A 91 -7.67 -1.75 -12.93
CA LEU A 91 -8.69 -2.16 -13.90
C LEU A 91 -9.50 -0.98 -14.47
N GLY A 92 -9.25 0.26 -14.04
CA GLY A 92 -10.04 1.43 -14.44
C GLY A 92 -11.50 1.40 -13.97
N LEU A 93 -11.78 0.74 -12.84
CA LEU A 93 -13.11 0.62 -12.27
C LEU A 93 -13.46 1.81 -11.37
N ASP A 94 -14.76 2.07 -11.28
CA ASP A 94 -15.30 3.12 -10.41
C ASP A 94 -15.06 2.78 -8.92
N LEU A 95 -14.34 3.66 -8.23
CA LEU A 95 -14.05 3.55 -6.80
C LEU A 95 -15.30 3.73 -5.93
N SER A 96 -16.37 4.32 -6.48
CA SER A 96 -17.65 4.43 -5.77
C SER A 96 -18.24 3.06 -5.42
N LEU A 97 -17.82 1.99 -6.08
CA LEU A 97 -18.28 0.62 -5.82
C LEU A 97 -17.62 -0.01 -4.58
N VAL A 98 -16.60 0.63 -4.00
CA VAL A 98 -15.89 0.07 -2.84
C VAL A 98 -16.57 0.45 -1.54
N GLU A 99 -17.36 -0.48 -1.01
CA GLU A 99 -18.15 -0.30 0.22
C GLU A 99 -18.11 -1.48 1.19
N ASP A 100 -18.58 -1.30 2.43
CA ASP A 100 -18.59 -2.34 3.46
C ASP A 100 -19.33 -3.61 3.01
N GLY A 101 -20.41 -3.48 2.22
CA GLY A 101 -21.27 -4.59 1.80
C GLY A 101 -20.53 -5.64 0.95
N ILE A 102 -19.51 -5.22 0.20
CA ILE A 102 -18.76 -6.12 -0.69
C ILE A 102 -17.54 -6.75 0.00
N MET A 103 -17.13 -6.27 1.18
CA MET A 103 -15.92 -6.72 1.87
C MET A 103 -15.90 -8.23 2.17
N PRO A 104 -17.00 -8.90 2.55
CA PRO A 104 -17.00 -10.35 2.69
C PRO A 104 -16.59 -11.09 1.42
N GLY A 105 -17.09 -10.65 0.26
CA GLY A 105 -16.72 -11.20 -1.04
C GLY A 105 -15.28 -10.86 -1.43
N CYS A 106 -14.82 -9.63 -1.16
CA CYS A 106 -13.43 -9.25 -1.38
C CYS A 106 -12.46 -10.10 -0.57
N ARG A 107 -12.77 -10.39 0.71
CA ARG A 107 -11.94 -11.28 1.54
C ARG A 107 -11.86 -12.69 0.96
N GLN A 108 -12.98 -13.24 0.49
CA GLN A 108 -13.01 -14.56 -0.14
C GLN A 108 -12.20 -14.57 -1.44
N LYS A 109 -12.34 -13.54 -2.28
CA LYS A 109 -11.53 -13.40 -3.50
C LYS A 109 -10.04 -13.34 -3.17
N ILE A 110 -9.63 -12.48 -2.23
CA ILE A 110 -8.22 -12.36 -1.83
C ILE A 110 -7.69 -13.70 -1.32
N ALA A 111 -8.45 -14.41 -0.49
CA ALA A 111 -8.05 -15.72 0.01
C ALA A 111 -7.90 -16.76 -1.12
N TYR A 112 -8.82 -16.73 -2.09
CA TYR A 112 -8.78 -17.60 -3.26
C TYR A 112 -7.61 -17.26 -4.19
N ASP A 113 -7.37 -15.98 -4.48
CA ASP A 113 -6.25 -15.51 -5.31
C ASP A 113 -4.89 -15.93 -4.68
N ILE A 114 -4.76 -15.82 -3.35
CA ILE A 114 -3.57 -16.31 -2.62
C ILE A 114 -3.47 -17.83 -2.72
N TRP A 115 -4.58 -18.55 -2.54
CA TRP A 115 -4.60 -20.00 -2.67
C TRP A 115 -4.20 -20.45 -4.08
N GLU A 116 -4.67 -19.80 -5.14
CA GLU A 116 -4.24 -20.09 -6.49
C GLU A 116 -2.75 -19.77 -6.69
N ALA A 117 -2.28 -18.61 -6.22
CA ALA A 117 -0.89 -18.19 -6.35
C ALA A 117 0.11 -19.17 -5.70
N VAL A 118 -0.24 -19.78 -4.56
CA VAL A 118 0.64 -20.77 -3.91
C VAL A 118 0.69 -22.11 -4.65
N HIS A 119 -0.21 -22.35 -5.60
CA HIS A 119 -0.21 -23.54 -6.46
C HIS A 119 0.31 -23.25 -7.88
N ASP A 120 0.64 -22.01 -8.20
CA ASP A 120 1.19 -21.64 -9.50
C ASP A 120 2.65 -22.14 -9.61
N PRO A 121 2.99 -22.97 -10.62
CA PRO A 121 4.31 -23.57 -10.73
C PRO A 121 5.43 -22.54 -10.96
N ILE A 122 5.15 -21.42 -11.62
CA ILE A 122 6.11 -20.34 -11.85
C ILE A 122 6.37 -19.62 -10.53
N LEU A 123 5.32 -19.27 -9.79
CA LEU A 123 5.46 -18.59 -8.50
C LEU A 123 6.16 -19.49 -7.47
N ILE A 124 5.82 -20.78 -7.42
CA ILE A 124 6.51 -21.77 -6.57
C ILE A 124 8.00 -21.80 -6.89
N GLN A 125 8.36 -21.88 -8.18
CA GLN A 125 9.76 -21.90 -8.60
C GLN A 125 10.49 -20.61 -8.21
N LEU A 126 9.88 -19.44 -8.42
CA LEU A 126 10.45 -18.16 -8.05
C LEU A 126 10.65 -18.02 -6.54
N MET A 127 9.67 -18.44 -5.74
CA MET A 127 9.78 -18.43 -4.28
C MET A 127 10.86 -19.39 -3.76
N ALA A 128 11.03 -20.56 -4.39
CA ALA A 128 12.10 -21.49 -4.04
C ALA A 128 13.51 -20.94 -4.33
N GLN A 129 13.61 -19.97 -5.24
CA GLN A 129 14.86 -19.29 -5.61
C GLN A 129 15.03 -17.94 -4.92
N HIS A 130 14.04 -17.48 -4.13
CA HIS A 130 14.11 -16.20 -3.44
C HIS A 130 15.22 -16.20 -2.40
N ILE A 131 16.13 -15.24 -2.49
CA ILE A 131 17.15 -14.98 -1.49
C ILE A 131 16.74 -13.69 -0.79
N PRO A 132 16.30 -13.76 0.49
CA PRO A 132 15.90 -12.56 1.23
C PRO A 132 17.03 -11.55 1.28
N SER A 133 16.69 -10.27 1.12
CA SER A 133 17.68 -9.21 1.32
C SER A 133 17.96 -9.00 2.81
N ASP A 134 19.12 -8.43 3.14
CA ASP A 134 19.46 -8.07 4.53
C ASP A 134 18.37 -7.18 5.18
N PHE A 135 17.69 -6.34 4.37
CA PHE A 135 16.59 -5.47 4.81
C PHE A 135 15.28 -6.21 5.08
N GLU A 136 15.05 -7.36 4.45
CA GLU A 136 13.85 -8.19 4.71
C GLU A 136 14.00 -9.01 6.00
N SER A 137 15.23 -9.24 6.44
CA SER A 137 15.54 -10.06 7.62
C SER A 137 15.52 -9.30 8.95
N SER A 138 15.42 -7.97 8.94
CA SER A 138 15.50 -7.17 10.17
C SER A 138 14.22 -7.29 11.00
N THR A 139 14.24 -8.22 11.96
CA THR A 139 13.42 -8.11 13.17
C THR A 139 13.78 -6.80 13.88
N PHE A 140 12.79 -6.02 14.30
CA PHE A 140 12.88 -4.80 15.12
C PHE A 140 13.16 -3.47 14.40
N TYR A 141 12.08 -2.74 14.09
CA TYR A 141 12.09 -1.27 14.18
C TYR A 141 11.42 -0.89 15.51
N ASP A 142 12.08 -1.17 16.63
CA ASP A 142 11.81 -0.42 17.84
C ASP A 142 12.46 0.95 17.60
N PHE A 143 11.64 1.92 17.21
CA PHE A 143 12.05 3.32 17.31
C PHE A 143 12.17 3.59 18.81
N GLU A 144 13.39 3.55 19.35
CA GLU A 144 13.64 4.11 20.68
C GLU A 144 13.18 5.58 20.65
N GLU A 145 12.23 5.89 21.52
CA GLU A 145 11.80 7.27 21.79
C GLU A 145 12.94 7.96 22.56
N ASP A 146 13.64 8.89 21.89
CA ASP A 146 14.48 9.90 22.55
C ASP A 146 13.61 11.03 23.15
#